data_AF-A0AB38Y3R4-F1
#
_entry.id   AF-A0AB38Y3R4-F1
#
_cell.length_a   1.000
_cell.length_b   1.000
_cell.length_c   1.000
_cell.angle_alpha   90.00
_cell.angle_beta   90.00
_cell.angle_gamma   90.00
#
_symmetry.space_group_name_H-M   'P 1'
#
loop_
_entity.id
_entity.type
_entity.pdbx_description
1 polymer ?
#
loop_
_entity_poly.entity_id
_entity_poly.type
_entity_poly.pdbx_seq_one_letter_code
_entity_poly.pdbx_strand_id
1 'polypeptide(L)'
;MKMFNYRLNHYNYDSIKVGIGLGCSEELVVKAGQVGSGINDKIWIGKAVVDASHLSDKANRNGLSPILMSNLVFSNIEDLLIQENKSYADWIALESSKFDLEKFYGCDIVNIAFDNWIKENC
;
A
#
# COMPACT_ATOMS: atom_id res chain seq x y z
N MET A 1 -5.79 -9.86 -3.10
CA MET A 1 -4.87 -11.03 -3.17
C MET A 1 -5.54 -12.38 -3.43
N LYS A 2 -6.87 -12.53 -3.29
CA LYS A 2 -7.56 -13.83 -3.40
C LYS A 2 -7.32 -14.56 -4.72
N MET A 3 -7.43 -13.86 -5.86
CA MET A 3 -7.18 -14.45 -7.18
C MET A 3 -5.77 -15.01 -7.34
N PHE A 4 -4.76 -14.23 -6.94
CA PHE A 4 -3.37 -14.65 -7.10
C PHE A 4 -3.07 -15.89 -6.25
N ASN A 5 -3.52 -15.89 -5.00
CA ASN A 5 -3.36 -17.06 -4.11
C ASN A 5 -4.16 -18.27 -4.59
N TYR A 6 -5.35 -18.07 -5.19
CA TYR A 6 -6.09 -19.15 -5.84
C TYR A 6 -5.23 -19.82 -6.93
N ARG A 7 -4.60 -19.02 -7.81
CA ARG A 7 -3.71 -19.55 -8.84
C ARG A 7 -2.49 -20.25 -8.26
N LEU A 8 -1.85 -19.68 -7.23
CA LEU A 8 -0.71 -20.33 -6.57
C LEU A 8 -1.08 -21.70 -6.03
N ASN A 9 -2.19 -21.78 -5.28
CA ASN A 9 -2.68 -23.03 -4.73
C ASN A 9 -3.03 -24.06 -5.83
N HIS A 10 -3.58 -23.60 -6.97
CA HIS A 10 -3.85 -24.46 -8.13
C HIS A 10 -2.58 -25.13 -8.68
N TYR A 11 -1.43 -24.47 -8.58
CA TYR A 11 -0.13 -25.03 -8.95
C TYR A 11 0.63 -25.64 -7.75
N ASN A 12 -0.04 -25.91 -6.64
CA ASN A 12 0.54 -26.44 -5.39
C ASN A 12 1.66 -25.55 -4.79
N TYR A 13 1.58 -24.23 -4.98
CA TYR A 13 2.44 -23.27 -4.28
C TYR A 13 1.73 -22.71 -3.05
N ASP A 14 2.53 -22.34 -2.05
CA ASP A 14 2.02 -21.68 -0.84
C ASP A 14 1.42 -20.30 -1.17
N SER A 15 0.34 -19.98 -0.47
CA SER A 15 -0.27 -18.65 -0.52
C SER A 15 0.65 -17.59 0.09
N ILE A 16 0.69 -16.41 -0.51
CA ILE A 16 1.50 -15.29 -0.03
C ILE A 16 0.63 -14.18 0.56
N LYS A 17 1.26 -13.36 1.41
CA LYS A 17 0.70 -12.09 1.90
C LYS A 17 1.42 -10.92 1.23
N VAL A 18 0.71 -9.82 1.05
CA VAL A 18 1.24 -8.59 0.43
C VAL A 18 0.89 -7.41 1.31
N GLY A 19 1.89 -6.57 1.58
CA GLY A 19 1.74 -5.28 2.25
C GLY A 19 1.94 -4.14 1.25
N ILE A 20 1.12 -3.10 1.37
CA ILE A 20 1.17 -1.89 0.54
C ILE A 20 1.46 -0.71 1.46
N GLY A 21 2.50 0.05 1.13
CA GLY A 21 2.87 1.28 1.85
C GLY A 21 2.67 2.50 0.98
N LEU A 22 2.00 3.52 1.51
CA LEU A 22 1.77 4.80 0.83
C LEU A 22 2.51 5.92 1.57
N GLY A 23 3.43 6.58 0.88
CA GLY A 23 4.17 7.74 1.37
C GLY A 23 3.97 8.96 0.48
N CYS A 24 3.93 10.14 1.09
CA CYS A 24 3.84 11.42 0.39
C CYS A 24 4.71 12.45 1.10
N SER A 25 5.49 13.18 0.32
CA SER A 25 6.37 14.27 0.73
C SER A 25 6.80 15.06 -0.50
N GLU A 26 7.49 16.17 -0.28
CA GLU A 26 8.25 16.85 -1.33
C GLU A 26 9.52 16.05 -1.64
N GLU A 27 9.78 15.78 -2.92
CA GLU A 27 10.82 14.87 -3.37
C GLU A 27 11.73 15.51 -4.41
N LEU A 28 13.00 15.12 -4.41
CA LEU A 28 13.92 15.43 -5.49
C LEU A 28 13.80 14.36 -6.58
N VAL A 29 13.42 14.77 -7.79
CA VAL A 29 13.42 13.90 -8.96
C VAL A 29 14.59 14.26 -9.86
N VAL A 30 15.53 13.33 -10.02
CA VAL A 30 16.68 13.49 -10.92
C VAL A 30 16.60 12.52 -12.09
N LYS A 31 17.17 12.96 -13.21
CA LYS A 31 17.41 12.08 -14.35
C LYS A 31 18.79 11.44 -14.18
N ALA A 32 18.84 10.12 -14.02
CA ALA A 32 20.08 9.37 -13.97
C ALA A 32 20.43 8.80 -15.35
N GLY A 33 21.71 8.89 -15.72
CA GLY A 33 22.23 8.35 -16.97
C GLY A 33 23.41 9.14 -17.50
N GLN A 34 24.47 8.44 -17.87
CA GLN A 34 25.62 9.03 -18.57
C GLN A 34 25.33 9.04 -20.08
N VAL A 35 25.75 10.10 -20.78
CA VAL A 35 25.66 10.15 -22.24
C VAL A 35 26.37 8.93 -22.84
N GLY A 36 25.65 8.17 -23.66
CA GLY A 36 26.15 6.95 -24.30
C GLY A 36 25.88 5.64 -23.54
N SER A 37 25.37 5.67 -22.30
CA SER A 37 25.06 4.44 -21.56
C SER A 37 23.70 3.82 -21.90
N GLY A 38 22.83 4.56 -22.62
CA GLY A 38 21.44 4.16 -22.88
C GLY A 38 20.51 4.27 -21.67
N ILE A 39 21.04 4.61 -20.48
CA ILE A 39 20.27 4.77 -19.24
C ILE A 39 19.60 6.16 -19.25
N ASN A 40 18.30 6.18 -18.99
CA ASN A 40 17.44 7.37 -19.09
C ASN A 40 16.37 7.35 -17.98
N ASP A 41 16.79 7.05 -16.75
CA ASP A 41 15.87 6.76 -15.65
C ASP A 41 15.55 8.00 -14.83
N LYS A 42 14.31 8.11 -14.38
CA LYS A 42 13.92 9.08 -13.35
C LYS A 42 14.10 8.42 -11.99
N ILE A 43 14.82 9.07 -11.10
CA ILE A 43 15.08 8.60 -9.75
C ILE A 43 14.42 9.58 -8.79
N TRP A 44 13.61 9.04 -7.87
CA TRP A 44 12.97 9.78 -6.80
C TRP A 44 13.79 9.62 -5.52
N ILE A 45 14.13 10.73 -4.88
CA ILE A 45 14.95 10.77 -3.67
C ILE A 45 14.26 11.65 -2.65
N GLY A 46 13.99 11.09 -1.47
CA GLY A 46 13.37 11.82 -0.38
C GLY A 46 12.57 10.94 0.57
N LYS A 47 11.75 11.59 1.38
CA LYS A 47 11.03 10.97 2.50
C LYS A 47 9.86 10.11 2.05
N ALA A 48 9.15 10.47 0.99
CA ALA A 48 8.01 9.72 0.46
C ALA A 48 8.39 8.29 0.08
N VAL A 49 9.54 8.11 -0.60
CA VAL A 49 10.02 6.76 -0.98
C VAL A 49 10.47 5.95 0.24
N VAL A 50 11.09 6.61 1.23
CA VAL A 50 11.49 5.96 2.49
C VAL A 50 10.26 5.53 3.30
N ASP A 51 9.29 6.43 3.48
CA ASP A 51 8.06 6.15 4.22
C ASP A 51 7.24 5.05 3.53
N ALA A 52 7.06 5.12 2.21
CA ALA A 52 6.37 4.08 1.45
C ALA A 52 7.04 2.70 1.61
N SER A 53 8.37 2.66 1.50
CA SER A 53 9.13 1.42 1.70
C SER A 53 8.97 0.88 3.11
N HIS A 54 9.14 1.73 4.13
CA HIS A 54 9.05 1.31 5.53
C HIS A 54 7.65 0.82 5.90
N LEU A 55 6.60 1.53 5.45
CA LEU A 55 5.21 1.12 5.66
C LEU A 55 4.88 -0.18 4.92
N SER A 56 5.39 -0.38 3.70
CA SER A 56 5.16 -1.62 2.95
C SER A 56 5.79 -2.86 3.60
N ASP A 57 6.93 -2.69 4.29
CA ASP A 57 7.56 -3.78 5.04
C ASP A 57 6.75 -4.16 6.29
N LYS A 58 6.05 -3.20 6.90
CA LYS A 58 5.20 -3.42 8.08
C LYS A 58 3.81 -3.95 7.72
N ALA A 59 3.26 -3.51 6.61
CA ALA A 59 1.90 -3.80 6.20
C ALA A 59 1.63 -5.31 6.08
N ASN A 60 0.43 -5.74 6.48
CA ASN A 60 0.00 -7.16 6.50
C ASN A 60 0.86 -8.08 7.41
N ARG A 61 1.60 -7.50 8.37
CA ARG A 61 2.40 -8.24 9.38
C ARG A 61 1.99 -7.83 10.78
N ASN A 62 2.20 -8.71 11.75
CA ASN A 62 2.03 -8.42 13.19
C ASN A 62 0.65 -7.86 13.60
N GLY A 63 -0.39 -8.16 12.82
CA GLY A 63 -1.75 -7.68 13.04
C GLY A 63 -2.04 -6.29 12.47
N LEU A 64 -1.12 -5.71 11.70
CA LEU A 64 -1.33 -4.45 10.97
C LEU A 64 -2.12 -4.69 9.68
N SER A 65 -2.86 -3.66 9.28
CA SER A 65 -3.61 -3.67 8.03
C SER A 65 -2.72 -3.90 6.80
N PRO A 66 -3.27 -4.45 5.70
CA PRO A 66 -2.52 -4.73 4.48
C PRO A 66 -2.17 -3.48 3.67
N ILE A 67 -2.88 -2.37 3.87
CA ILE A 67 -2.53 -1.06 3.32
C ILE A 67 -2.23 -0.14 4.49
N LEU A 68 -1.02 0.40 4.53
CA LEU A 68 -0.59 1.40 5.50
C LEU A 68 -0.19 2.69 4.78
N MET A 69 -0.55 3.84 5.32
CA MET A 69 -0.29 5.14 4.72
C MET A 69 0.22 6.16 5.73
N SER A 70 1.09 7.06 5.27
CA SER A 70 1.59 8.15 6.09
C SER A 70 0.47 9.15 6.41
N ASN A 71 0.65 9.92 7.49
CA ASN A 71 -0.31 10.95 7.90
C ASN A 71 -0.62 11.95 6.77
N LEU A 72 0.41 12.37 6.01
CA LEU A 72 0.23 13.32 4.92
C LEU A 72 -0.56 12.73 3.75
N VAL A 73 -0.41 11.44 3.44
CA VAL A 73 -1.25 10.78 2.43
C VAL A 73 -2.70 10.85 2.87
N PHE A 74 -3.00 10.42 4.10
CA PHE A 74 -4.36 10.39 4.61
C PHE A 74 -5.00 11.78 4.64
N SER A 75 -4.31 12.79 5.21
CA SER A 75 -4.84 14.16 5.29
C SER A 75 -5.12 14.78 3.93
N ASN A 76 -4.43 14.35 2.87
CA ASN A 76 -4.63 14.86 1.52
C ASN A 76 -5.84 14.22 0.80
N ILE A 77 -6.30 13.05 1.24
CA ILE A 77 -7.35 12.29 0.55
C ILE A 77 -8.62 12.08 1.39
N GLU A 78 -8.55 12.27 2.71
CA GLU A 78 -9.65 11.97 3.65
C GLU A 78 -10.97 12.65 3.25
N ASP A 79 -10.95 13.96 3.01
CA ASP A 79 -12.15 14.72 2.65
C ASP A 79 -12.79 14.21 1.35
N LEU A 80 -11.97 13.86 0.34
CA LEU A 80 -12.44 13.34 -0.94
C LEU A 80 -13.08 11.96 -0.78
N LEU A 81 -12.44 11.09 0.01
CA LEU A 81 -12.96 9.75 0.30
C LEU A 81 -14.28 9.83 1.06
N ILE A 82 -14.35 10.63 2.13
CA ILE A 82 -15.57 10.77 2.95
C ILE A 82 -16.73 11.36 2.14
N GLN A 83 -16.45 12.28 1.21
CA GLN A 83 -17.46 12.82 0.29
C GLN A 83 -18.00 11.76 -0.67
N GLU A 84 -17.14 10.88 -1.19
CA GLU A 84 -17.54 9.77 -2.04
C GLU A 84 -18.37 8.73 -1.27
N ASN A 85 -17.90 8.36 -0.07
CA ASN A 85 -18.58 7.43 0.82
C ASN A 85 -18.20 7.68 2.28
N LYS A 86 -19.18 8.05 3.11
CA LYS A 86 -18.95 8.34 4.53
C LYS A 86 -18.32 7.18 5.31
N SER A 87 -18.51 5.93 4.86
CA SER A 87 -17.91 4.77 5.51
C SER A 87 -16.39 4.73 5.48
N TYR A 88 -15.72 5.51 4.60
CA TYR A 88 -14.25 5.60 4.62
C TYR A 88 -13.69 6.12 5.95
N ALA A 89 -14.46 6.95 6.68
CA ALA A 89 -14.07 7.41 8.01
C ALA A 89 -13.96 6.27 9.04
N ASP A 90 -14.75 5.21 8.86
CA ASP A 90 -14.72 4.03 9.73
C ASP A 90 -13.76 2.95 9.23
N TRP A 91 -13.54 2.88 7.91
CA TRP A 91 -12.69 1.85 7.29
C TRP A 91 -11.19 2.15 7.38
N ILE A 92 -10.82 3.40 7.62
CA ILE A 92 -9.43 3.82 7.76
C ILE A 92 -9.20 4.21 9.21
N ALA A 93 -8.30 3.50 9.88
CA ALA A 93 -8.05 3.68 11.31
C ALA A 93 -6.60 4.04 11.58
N LEU A 94 -6.38 4.79 12.66
CA LEU A 94 -5.04 5.02 13.17
C LEU A 94 -4.50 3.72 13.78
N GLU A 95 -3.39 3.25 13.26
CA GLU A 95 -2.66 2.07 13.72
C GLU A 95 -1.30 2.46 14.29
N SER A 96 -0.74 1.54 15.07
CA SER A 96 0.63 1.68 15.53
C SER A 96 1.30 0.33 15.61
N SER A 97 2.59 0.30 15.26
CA SER A 97 3.40 -0.89 15.41
C SER A 97 3.76 -1.09 16.89
N LYS A 98 3.61 -2.34 17.36
CA LYS A 98 3.96 -2.74 18.73
C LYS A 98 5.44 -2.57 19.04
N PHE A 99 6.29 -2.47 18.02
CA PHE A 99 7.75 -2.50 18.16
C PHE A 99 8.39 -1.12 18.23
N ASP A 100 7.80 -0.10 17.60
CA ASP A 100 8.42 1.22 17.45
C ASP A 100 7.48 2.40 17.75
N LEU A 101 6.23 2.13 18.16
CA LEU A 101 5.22 3.15 18.51
C LEU A 101 4.96 4.19 17.39
N GLU A 102 5.42 3.92 16.17
CA GLU A 102 5.14 4.76 15.01
C GLU A 102 3.65 4.68 14.71
N LYS A 103 3.03 5.85 14.46
CA LYS A 103 1.61 5.97 14.13
C LYS A 103 1.42 6.20 12.64
N PHE A 104 0.51 5.46 12.04
CA PHE A 104 0.17 5.54 10.62
C PHE A 104 -1.31 5.15 10.45
N TYR A 105 -1.87 5.41 9.27
CA TYR A 105 -3.25 5.02 8.98
C TYR A 105 -3.27 3.67 8.24
N GLY A 106 -4.15 2.77 8.65
CA GLY A 106 -4.28 1.44 8.08
C GLY A 106 -5.69 1.15 7.59
N CYS A 107 -5.79 0.32 6.54
CA CYS A 107 -7.06 -0.20 6.04
C CYS A 107 -6.91 -1.51 5.24
N ASP A 108 -8.05 -2.20 5.03
CA ASP A 108 -8.19 -3.36 4.14
C ASP A 108 -9.34 -3.13 3.14
N ILE A 109 -9.29 -1.99 2.45
CA ILE A 109 -10.32 -1.64 1.47
C ILE A 109 -10.11 -2.47 0.20
N VAL A 110 -11.14 -3.22 -0.18
CA VAL A 110 -11.10 -4.15 -1.31
C VAL A 110 -12.30 -3.98 -2.22
N ASN A 111 -12.15 -4.38 -3.49
CA ASN A 111 -13.28 -4.52 -4.40
C ASN A 111 -14.03 -5.81 -4.09
N ILE A 112 -15.12 -5.68 -3.32
CA ILE A 112 -15.96 -6.81 -2.89
C ILE A 112 -16.59 -7.55 -4.08
N ALA A 113 -16.96 -6.83 -5.15
CA ALA A 113 -17.54 -7.45 -6.33
C ALA A 113 -16.54 -8.40 -7.02
N PHE A 114 -15.28 -7.98 -7.12
CA PHE A 114 -14.23 -8.85 -7.65
C PHE A 114 -13.95 -10.05 -6.75
N ASP A 115 -13.93 -9.85 -5.43
CA ASP A 115 -13.78 -10.94 -4.47
C ASP A 115 -14.92 -11.97 -4.54
N ASN A 116 -16.15 -11.52 -4.79
CA ASN A 116 -17.29 -12.42 -4.99
C ASN A 116 -17.20 -13.15 -6.32
N TRP A 117 -16.82 -12.46 -7.39
CA TRP A 117 -16.62 -13.08 -8.70
C TRP A 117 -15.58 -14.21 -8.64
N ILE A 118 -14.48 -14.04 -7.88
CA ILE A 118 -13.50 -15.10 -7.66
C ILE A 118 -14.15 -16.32 -7.00
N LYS A 119 -14.93 -16.15 -5.92
CA LYS A 119 -15.57 -17.28 -5.22
C LYS A 119 -16.55 -18.06 -6.10
N GLU A 120 -17.18 -17.38 -7.05
CA GLU A 120 -18.18 -17.98 -7.95
C GLU A 120 -17.55 -18.65 -9.17
N ASN A 121 -16.36 -18.23 -9.60
CA ASN A 121 -15.75 -18.62 -10.88
C ASN A 121 -14.38 -19.30 -10.75
N CYS A 122 -13.83 -19.44 -9.54
CA CYS A 122 -12.54 -20.07 -9.27
C CYS A 122 -12.72 -21.10 -8.15
#